data_AF-A0A2A2I7F8-F1
#
_entry.id   AF-A0A2A2I7F8-F1
#
_cell.length_a   1.000
_cell.length_b   1.000
_cell.length_c   1.000
_cell.angle_alpha   90.00
_cell.angle_beta   90.00
_cell.angle_gamma   90.00
#
_symmetry.space_group_name_H-M   'P 1'
#
loop_
_entity.id
_entity.type
_entity.pdbx_description
1 polymer ?
#
loop_
_entity_poly.entity_id
_entity_poly.type
_entity_poly.pdbx_seq_one_letter_code
_entity_poly.pdbx_strand_id
1 'polypeptide(L)' 'MDNGQLTPETVPTTVGIDIRVESPQTLNRDAWDAFVSEHEAATPYHLSAWMLGVERAYGHQCYAVMAYRGSTCVVFCH' A
#
# COMPACT_ATOMS: atom_id res chain seq x y z
N MET A 1 -15.07 47.34 21.96
CA MET A 1 -15.80 46.09 22.20
C MET A 1 -15.49 45.20 21.01
N ASP A 2 -14.77 44.13 21.31
CA ASP A 2 -14.46 42.93 20.53
C ASP A 2 -14.70 42.93 19.01
N ASN A 3 -13.60 43.03 18.24
CA ASN A 3 -13.61 42.79 16.81
C ASN A 3 -13.42 41.29 16.62
N GLY A 4 -14.51 40.53 16.72
CA GLY A 4 -14.55 39.07 16.66
C GLY A 4 -13.67 38.51 15.54
N GLN A 5 -12.49 38.06 15.95
CA GLN A 5 -11.47 37.47 15.09
C GLN A 5 -12.03 36.15 14.54
N LEU A 6 -12.27 36.09 13.24
CA LEU A 6 -12.61 34.86 12.53
C LEU A 6 -11.51 33.84 12.82
N THR A 7 -11.85 32.78 13.56
CA THR A 7 -10.94 31.67 13.81
C THR A 7 -10.59 31.01 12.48
N PRO A 8 -9.34 30.57 12.25
CA PRO A 8 -9.03 29.79 11.07
C PRO A 8 -9.80 28.47 11.18
N GLU A 9 -10.80 28.33 10.32
CA GLU A 9 -11.53 27.09 10.13
C GLU A 9 -10.50 25.99 9.86
N THR A 10 -10.59 24.89 10.61
CA THR A 10 -9.76 23.71 10.39
C THR A 10 -10.20 23.09 9.07
N VAL A 11 -9.56 23.52 7.97
CA VAL A 11 -9.72 22.89 6.66
C VAL A 11 -9.38 21.40 6.86
N PRO A 12 -10.33 20.46 6.63
CA PRO A 12 -10.00 19.06 6.69
C PRO A 12 -8.92 18.81 5.64
N THR A 13 -7.75 18.36 6.08
CA THR A 13 -6.69 17.94 5.18
C THR A 13 -7.20 16.69 4.47
N THR A 14 -7.70 16.85 3.24
CA THR A 14 -8.03 15.71 2.39
C THR A 14 -6.76 14.91 2.16
N VAL A 15 -6.59 13.82 2.89
CA VAL A 15 -5.52 12.86 2.63
C VAL A 15 -5.92 12.07 1.40
N GLY A 16 -5.26 12.36 0.27
CA GLY A 16 -5.45 11.60 -0.97
C GLY A 16 -5.08 10.13 -0.79
N ILE A 17 -5.71 9.27 -1.60
CA ILE A 17 -5.33 7.87 -1.75
C ILE A 17 -4.48 7.78 -3.02
N ASP A 18 -3.24 7.31 -2.89
CA ASP A 18 -2.33 7.02 -4.00
C ASP A 18 -2.30 5.52 -4.25
N ILE A 19 -2.66 5.07 -5.46
CA ILE A 19 -2.71 3.64 -5.80
C ILE A 19 -1.58 3.34 -6.77
N ARG A 20 -0.73 2.37 -6.41
CA ARG A 20 0.39 1.90 -7.22
C ARG A 20 0.21 0.44 -7.56
N VAL A 21 0.63 0.09 -8.78
CA VAL A 21 0.71 -1.28 -9.27
C VAL A 21 2.16 -1.51 -9.67
N GLU A 22 2.80 -2.50 -9.05
CA GLU A 22 4.21 -2.79 -9.27
C GLU A 22 4.41 -4.28 -9.55
N SER A 23 5.38 -4.60 -10.41
CA SER A 23 5.82 -5.97 -10.63
C SER A 23 6.71 -6.44 -9.47
N PRO A 24 6.78 -7.76 -9.17
CA PRO A 24 7.70 -8.31 -8.18
C PRO A 24 9.18 -7.95 -8.42
N GLN A 25 9.55 -7.61 -9.66
CA GLN A 25 10.90 -7.19 -10.05
C GLN A 25 11.21 -5.73 -9.68
N THR A 26 10.20 -4.87 -9.65
CA THR A 26 10.34 -3.43 -9.36
C THR A 26 9.91 -3.05 -7.95
N LEU A 27 9.12 -3.92 -7.32
CA LEU A 27 8.58 -3.73 -5.97
C LEU A 27 9.68 -3.64 -4.92
N ASN A 28 9.53 -2.72 -3.96
CA ASN A 28 10.31 -2.78 -2.72
C ASN A 28 9.83 -3.95 -1.86
N ARG A 29 10.47 -5.11 -2.07
CA ARG A 29 10.09 -6.39 -1.44
C ARG A 29 10.19 -6.37 0.08
N ASP A 30 11.16 -5.68 0.66
CA ASP A 30 11.33 -5.65 2.12
C ASP A 30 10.18 -4.88 2.79
N ALA A 31 9.81 -3.72 2.23
CA ALA A 31 8.67 -2.95 2.72
C ALA A 31 7.34 -3.69 2.53
N TRP A 32 7.22 -4.41 1.42
CA TRP A 32 6.07 -5.26 1.13
C TRP A 32 5.96 -6.43 2.11
N ASP A 33 7.02 -7.22 2.27
CA ASP A 33 7.02 -8.41 3.14
C ASP A 33 6.83 -8.01 4.62
N ALA A 34 7.38 -6.87 5.04
CA ALA A 34 7.10 -6.30 6.36
C ALA A 34 5.61 -5.99 6.55
N PHE A 35 4.99 -5.28 5.60
CA PHE A 35 3.55 -5.01 5.64
C PHE A 35 2.72 -6.31 5.68
N VAL A 36 3.03 -7.26 4.79
CA VAL A 36 2.32 -8.55 4.71
C VAL A 36 2.45 -9.32 6.03
N SER A 37 3.61 -9.29 6.68
CA SER A 37 3.84 -10.00 7.94
C SER A 37 3.03 -9.43 9.12
N GLU A 38 2.67 -8.15 9.07
CA GLU A 38 1.92 -7.46 10.14
C GLU A 38 0.40 -7.48 9.91
N HIS A 39 -0.05 -7.86 8.70
CA HIS A 39 -1.46 -7.78 8.33
C HIS A 39 -2.24 -9.03 8.76
N GLU A 40 -3.30 -8.86 9.57
CA GLU A 40 -4.06 -9.98 10.17
C GLU A 40 -4.65 -10.95 9.14
N ALA A 41 -5.12 -10.45 7.99
CA ALA A 41 -5.67 -11.29 6.92
C ALA A 41 -4.63 -11.78 5.91
N ALA A 42 -3.34 -11.47 6.11
CA ALA A 42 -2.32 -11.91 5.18
C ALA A 42 -2.01 -13.41 5.34
N THR A 43 -1.65 -14.03 4.23
CA THR A 43 -1.20 -15.42 4.18
C THR A 43 0.17 -15.47 3.50
N PRO A 44 0.93 -16.57 3.62
CA PRO A 44 2.21 -16.72 2.92
C PRO A 44 2.13 -16.52 1.40
N TYR A 45 0.94 -16.68 0.80
CA TYR A 45 0.70 -16.43 -0.63
C TYR A 45 0.80 -14.95 -1.02
N HIS A 46 0.75 -14.04 -0.05
CA HIS A 46 0.95 -12.62 -0.30
C HIS A 46 2.42 -12.20 -0.22
N LEU A 47 3.35 -13.09 0.18
CA LEU A 47 4.77 -12.75 0.25
C LEU A 47 5.38 -12.56 -1.15
N SER A 48 6.35 -11.67 -1.25
CA SER A 48 7.07 -11.40 -2.50
C SER A 48 7.74 -12.67 -3.06
N ALA A 49 8.23 -13.54 -2.18
CA ALA A 49 8.82 -14.83 -2.54
C ALA A 49 7.82 -15.77 -3.22
N TRP A 50 6.55 -15.78 -2.80
CA TRP A 50 5.52 -16.58 -3.43
C TRP A 50 5.24 -16.09 -4.85
N MET A 51 5.04 -14.78 -5.02
CA MET A 51 4.84 -14.17 -6.35
C MET A 51 5.97 -14.56 -7.30
N LEU A 52 7.24 -14.37 -6.88
CA LEU A 52 8.40 -14.75 -7.68
C LEU A 52 8.45 -16.25 -8.00
N GLY A 53 8.04 -17.10 -7.07
CA GLY A 53 7.96 -18.54 -7.28
C GLY A 53 6.94 -18.91 -8.35
N VAL A 54 5.75 -18.30 -8.30
CA VAL A 54 4.67 -18.49 -9.27
C VAL A 54 5.11 -18.02 -10.66
N GLU A 55 5.71 -16.84 -10.77
CA GLU A 55 6.19 -16.32 -12.06
C GLU A 55 7.23 -17.24 -12.68
N ARG A 56 8.17 -17.77 -11.87
CA ARG A 56 9.21 -18.68 -12.36
C ARG A 56 8.67 -20.05 -12.75
N ALA A 57 7.70 -20.58 -12.01
CA ALA A 57 7.17 -21.92 -12.22
C ALA A 57 6.18 -21.98 -13.39
N TYR A 58 5.32 -20.97 -13.52
CA TYR A 58 4.20 -20.98 -14.46
C TYR A 58 4.32 -19.94 -15.59
N GLY A 59 5.27 -19.00 -15.50
CA GLY A 59 5.47 -17.97 -16.52
C GLY A 59 4.42 -16.86 -16.54
N HIS A 60 3.45 -16.89 -15.62
CA HIS A 60 2.45 -15.83 -15.46
C HIS A 60 3.08 -14.62 -14.76
N GLN A 61 2.82 -13.41 -15.25
CA GLN A 61 3.25 -12.19 -14.58
C GLN A 61 2.34 -11.94 -13.36
N CYS A 62 2.95 -11.69 -12.22
CA CYS A 62 2.25 -11.30 -10.99
C CYS A 62 2.35 -9.78 -10.82
N TYR A 63 1.37 -9.19 -10.13
CA TYR A 63 1.40 -7.76 -9.81
C TYR A 63 0.97 -7.53 -8.37
N ALA A 64 1.69 -6.63 -7.70
CA ALA A 64 1.37 -6.14 -6.37
C ALA A 64 0.60 -4.83 -6.50
N VAL A 65 -0.59 -4.75 -5.88
CA VAL A 65 -1.38 -3.52 -5.80
C VAL A 65 -1.28 -2.97 -4.39
N MET A 66 -0.84 -1.72 -4.29
CA MET A 66 -0.63 -1.01 -3.03
C MET A 66 -1.40 0.29 -3.07
N ALA A 67 -2.22 0.54 -2.05
CA ALA A 67 -2.86 1.83 -1.86
C ALA A 67 -2.27 2.53 -0.64
N TYR A 68 -1.82 3.76 -0.81
CA TYR A 68 -1.21 4.59 0.20
C TYR A 68 -2.19 5.67 0.63
N ARG A 69 -2.51 5.74 1.92
CA ARG A 69 -3.19 6.88 2.55
C ARG A 69 -2.19 7.60 3.45
N GLY A 70 -1.51 8.59 2.91
CA GLY A 70 -0.35 9.18 3.58
C GLY A 70 0.79 8.15 3.70
N SER A 71 1.16 7.77 4.92
CA SER A 71 2.19 6.74 5.18
C SER A 71 1.63 5.32 5.37
N THR A 72 0.31 5.14 5.36
CA THR A 72 -0.32 3.83 5.56
C THR A 72 -0.54 3.13 4.22
N CYS A 73 0.09 1.97 4.02
CA CYS A 73 -0.17 1.09 2.89
C CYS A 73 -1.36 0.17 3.21
N VAL A 74 -2.25 -0.09 2.25
CA VAL A 74 -3.23 -1.17 2.28
C VAL A 74 -3.07 -1.95 0.98
N VAL A 75 -2.92 -3.27 1.08
CA VAL A 75 -2.44 -4.10 -0.03
C VAL A 75 -3.54 -5.03 -0.54
N PHE A 76 -3.58 -5.22 -1.86
CA PHE A 76 -4.39 -6.22 -2.53
C PHE A 76 -3.52 -7.00 -3.53
N CYS A 77 -3.63 -8.34 -3.53
CA CYS A 77 -2.94 -9.22 -4.49
C CYS A 77 -3.99 -9.87 -5.40
N HIS A 78 -3.79 -9.87 -6.72
CA HIS A 78 -4.61 -10.62 -7.69
C HIS A 78 -3.73 -11.49 -8.56
#